data_AF-A0AAW4VCE2-F1
#
_entry.id   AF-A0AAW4VCE2-F1
#
_cell.length_a   1.000
_cell.length_b   1.000
_cell.length_c   1.000
_cell.angle_alpha   90.00
_cell.angle_beta   90.00
_cell.angle_gamma   90.00
#
_symmetry.space_group_name_H-M   'P 1'
#
loop_
_entity.id
_entity.type
_entity.pdbx_description
1 polymer ?
#
loop_
_entity_poly.entity_id
_entity_poly.type
_entity_poly.pdbx_seq_one_letter_code
_entity_poly.pdbx_strand_id
1 'polypeptide(L)' 'MMLYQGAESFKLWTGKEMPVEHIKDILNLEF' A
#
# COMPACT_ATOMS: atom_id res chain seq x y z
N MET A 1 -0.15 9.41 -5.13
CA MET A 1 0.85 8.49 -5.73
C MET A 1 0.27 7.08 -5.80
N MET A 2 0.71 6.28 -6.79
CA MET A 2 0.18 4.94 -7.14
C MET A 2 0.04 3.95 -5.98
N LEU A 3 0.85 4.09 -4.92
CA LEU A 3 0.84 3.18 -3.79
C LEU A 3 -0.36 3.40 -2.85
N TYR A 4 -0.77 4.66 -2.64
CA TYR A 4 -1.91 5.00 -1.78
C TYR A 4 -3.25 4.66 -2.42
N GLN A 5 -3.41 4.83 -3.74
CA GLN A 5 -4.60 4.35 -4.45
C GLN A 5 -4.70 2.81 -4.45
N GLY A 6 -3.55 2.12 -4.46
CA GLY A 6 -3.49 0.68 -4.25
C GLY A 6 -3.92 0.28 -2.84
N ALA A 7 -3.50 1.06 -1.83
CA ALA A 7 -3.92 0.87 -0.44
C ALA A 7 -5.44 1.01 -0.27
N GLU A 8 -6.05 2.02 -0.88
CA GLU A 8 -7.50 2.23 -0.85
C GLU A 8 -8.25 1.09 -1.56
N SER A 9 -7.76 0.65 -2.72
CA SER A 9 -8.35 -0.49 -3.44
C SER A 9 -8.24 -1.79 -2.64
N PHE A 10 -7.11 -2.00 -1.97
CA PHE A 10 -6.89 -3.13 -1.07
C PHE A 10 -7.86 -3.11 0.11
N LYS A 11 -8.07 -1.94 0.73
CA LYS A 11 -9.05 -1.76 1.81
C LYS A 11 -10.47 -1.99 1.34
N LEU A 12 -10.82 -1.54 0.13
CA LEU A 12 -12.14 -1.73 -0.46
C LEU A 12 -12.47 -3.22 -0.69
N TRP A 13 -11.48 -4.02 -1.12
CA TRP A 13 -11.69 -5.43 -1.45
C TRP A 13 -11.55 -6.37 -0.25
N THR A 14 -10.67 -6.04 0.70
CA THR A 14 -10.34 -6.94 1.81
C THR A 14 -10.96 -6.51 3.14
N GLY A 15 -11.41 -5.25 3.24
CA GLY A 15 -11.81 -4.62 4.50
C GLY A 15 -10.67 -4.37 5.47
N LYS A 16 -9.40 -4.62 5.08
CA LYS A 16 -8.22 -4.49 5.93
C LYS A 16 -7.34 -3.35 5.45
N GLU A 17 -6.61 -2.73 6.37
CA GLU A 17 -5.64 -1.70 6.00
C GLU A 17 -4.39 -2.31 5.39
N MET A 18 -3.90 -1.71 4.31
CA MET A 18 -2.70 -2.16 3.63
C MET A 18 -1.46 -1.74 4.45
N PRO A 19 -0.50 -2.65 4.73
CA PRO A 19 0.74 -2.30 5.43
C PRO A 19 1.68 -1.55 4.49
N VAL A 20 1.38 -0.27 4.27
CA VAL A 20 2.07 0.62 3.32
C VAL A 20 3.57 0.71 3.60
N GLU A 21 3.99 0.78 4.87
CA GLU A 21 5.42 0.84 5.23
C GLU A 21 6.18 -0.43 4.82
N HIS A 22 5.63 -1.60 5.15
CA HIS A 22 6.23 -2.87 4.74
C HIS A 22 6.35 -3.01 3.21
N ILE A 23 5.35 -2.51 2.48
CA ILE A 23 5.35 -2.54 1.02
C ILE A 23 6.37 -1.55 0.44
N LYS A 24 6.60 -0.40 1.09
CA LYS A 24 7.66 0.53 0.67
C LYS A 24 9.04 -0.10 0.81
N ASP A 25 9.28 -0.83 1.88
CA ASP A 25 10.53 -1.56 2.11
C ASP A 25 10.75 -2.66 1.06
N ILE A 26 9.71 -3.44 0.74
CA ILE A 26 9.78 -4.50 -0.29
C ILE A 26 10.03 -3.92 -1.68
N LEU A 27 9.35 -2.81 -2.00
CA LEU A 27 9.47 -2.16 -3.31
C LEU A 27 10.73 -1.30 -3.42
N ASN A 28 11.56 -1.25 -2.36
CA ASN A 28 12.78 -0.44 -2.28
C ASN A 28 12.54 1.01 -2.72
N LEU A 29 11.37 1.54 -2.35
CA LEU A 29 10.96 2.90 -2.68
C LEU A 29 11.66 3.86 -1.71
N GLU A 30 12.90 4.21 -2.02
CA GLU A 30 13.55 5.37 -1.41
C GLU A 30 12.89 6.65 -1.97
N PHE A 31 12.42 7.52 -1.07
CA PHE A 31 11.86 8.83 -1.39
C PHE A 31 12.79 9.93 -0.89
#